data_AF-A0A3R5WE70-F1
#
_entry.id   AF-A0A3R5WE70-F1
#
_cell.length_a   1.000
_cell.length_b   1.000
_cell.length_c   1.000
_cell.angle_alpha   90.00
_cell.angle_beta   90.00
_cell.angle_gamma   90.00
#
_symmetry.space_group_name_H-M   'P 1'
#
loop_
_entity.id
_entity.type
_entity.pdbx_description
1 polymer ?
#
loop_
_entity_poly.entity_id
_entity_poly.type
_entity_poly.pdbx_seq_one_letter_code
_entity_poly.pdbx_strand_id
1 'polypeptide(L)'
;MESQKLDRGCFVCGKGEAKRCSTCKQVLYCSKKCQKADWKTHKKMCGETDQNANYNEKHVQRPLVETDNLPKIPLTSTLYESAKTKTKNLFPGKDVICSLDTLSPAPRFDAVFLAYIEGYNPYVFRHAIFILDINSKESFLTFYLDYDKPEPYFTWEDVRPGKFVVVQLPHLHYFMDGQVGFRIEEPYEVRFLDG
;
A
#
# COMPACT_ATOMS: atom_id res chain seq x y z
N MET A 1 30.70 9.28 1.53
CA MET A 1 29.59 8.37 1.93
C MET A 1 28.31 9.13 1.69
N GLU A 2 27.75 8.95 0.50
CA GLU A 2 26.59 9.70 0.03
C GLU A 2 25.35 9.04 0.63
N SER A 3 24.68 9.76 1.53
CA SER A 3 23.47 9.29 2.19
C SER A 3 22.40 9.00 1.14
N GLN A 4 22.01 7.72 1.04
CA GLN A 4 21.00 7.20 0.14
C GLN A 4 19.74 8.10 0.17
N LYS A 5 19.50 8.80 -0.95
CA LYS A 5 18.22 9.48 -1.22
C LYS A 5 17.16 8.39 -1.35
N LEU A 6 16.37 8.21 -0.30
CA LEU A 6 15.11 7.50 -0.37
C LEU A 6 14.18 8.33 -1.24
N ASP A 7 14.00 7.92 -2.49
CA ASP A 7 13.17 8.59 -3.49
C ASP A 7 11.68 8.31 -3.23
N ARG A 8 11.26 8.57 -1.99
CA ARG A 8 9.88 8.35 -1.54
C ARG A 8 9.06 9.57 -1.93
N GLY A 9 8.01 9.34 -2.71
CA GLY A 9 7.03 10.36 -3.05
C GLY A 9 6.26 10.87 -1.83
N CYS A 10 5.50 11.94 -2.04
CA CYS A 10 4.67 12.54 -1.00
C CYS A 10 3.58 11.58 -0.52
N PHE A 11 3.46 11.38 0.79
CA PHE A 11 2.44 10.55 1.43
C PHE A 11 0.99 10.93 1.10
N VAL A 12 0.72 12.13 0.62
CA VAL A 12 -0.66 12.56 0.29
C VAL A 12 -0.98 12.42 -1.19
N CYS A 13 0.01 12.54 -2.08
CA CYS A 13 -0.26 12.65 -3.52
C CYS A 13 0.73 11.89 -4.42
N GLY A 14 1.69 11.20 -3.84
CA GLY A 14 2.70 10.40 -4.55
C GLY A 14 3.74 11.17 -5.36
N LYS A 15 3.69 12.51 -5.41
CA LYS A 15 4.67 13.32 -6.16
C LYS A 15 6.07 13.24 -5.53
N GLY A 16 7.11 13.19 -6.35
CA GLY A 16 8.52 13.23 -5.94
C GLY A 16 8.95 14.53 -5.24
N GLU A 17 10.25 14.65 -4.96
CA GLU A 17 10.87 15.77 -4.22
C GLU A 17 10.28 16.01 -2.82
N ALA A 18 9.70 14.97 -2.22
CA ALA A 18 9.08 15.08 -0.92
C ALA A 18 10.12 15.20 0.20
N LYS A 19 9.84 16.07 1.18
CA LYS A 19 10.70 16.26 2.35
C LYS A 19 10.11 15.53 3.54
N ARG A 20 10.98 14.90 4.33
CA ARG A 20 10.60 14.26 5.59
C ARG A 20 9.96 15.28 6.53
N CYS A 21 8.94 14.83 7.27
CA CYS A 21 8.39 15.56 8.40
C CYS A 21 9.53 15.93 9.35
N SER A 22 9.64 17.20 9.72
CA SER A 22 10.74 17.72 10.53
C SER A 22 10.81 17.10 11.92
N THR A 23 9.69 16.61 12.44
CA THR A 23 9.58 16.06 13.79
C THR A 23 9.86 14.56 13.80
N CYS A 24 9.00 13.73 13.20
CA CYS A 24 9.12 12.27 13.27
C CYS A 24 10.07 11.67 12.23
N LYS A 25 10.32 12.38 11.13
CA LYS A 25 11.11 11.92 9.96
C LYS A 25 10.59 10.65 9.27
N GLN A 26 9.40 10.16 9.65
CA GLN A 26 8.78 8.94 9.14
C GLN A 26 8.00 9.15 7.84
N VAL A 27 7.28 10.27 7.72
CA VAL A 27 6.40 10.57 6.57
C VAL A 27 7.01 11.68 5.71
N LEU A 28 6.81 11.64 4.39
CA LEU A 28 7.32 12.63 3.44
C LEU A 28 6.20 13.46 2.80
N TYR A 29 6.40 14.77 2.66
CA TYR A 29 5.47 15.68 2.02
C TYR A 29 6.15 16.55 0.97
N CYS A 30 5.58 16.69 -0.23
CA CYS A 30 6.09 17.62 -1.26
C CYS A 30 5.76 19.08 -0.93
N SER A 31 4.82 19.34 -0.02
CA SER A 31 4.40 20.70 0.33
C SER A 31 3.76 20.79 1.71
N LYS A 32 3.73 22.01 2.27
CA LYS A 32 2.96 22.33 3.49
C LYS A 32 1.46 22.03 3.34
N LYS A 33 0.93 22.10 2.11
CA LYS A 33 -0.48 21.77 1.82
C LYS A 33 -0.74 20.28 2.07
N CYS A 34 0.12 19.42 1.53
CA CYS A 34 0.04 17.97 1.77
C CYS A 34 0.24 17.64 3.24
N GLN A 35 1.23 18.25 3.92
CA GLN A 35 1.40 18.05 5.36
C GLN A 35 0.15 18.43 6.16
N LYS A 36 -0.48 19.58 5.85
CA LYS A 36 -1.71 20.02 6.53
C LYS A 36 -2.91 19.11 6.25
N ALA A 37 -3.01 18.56 5.04
CA ALA A 37 -4.07 17.62 4.67
C ALA A 37 -4.03 16.36 5.54
N ASP A 38 -2.84 15.83 5.77
CA ASP A 38 -2.60 14.65 6.62
C ASP A 38 -2.46 15.00 8.12
N TRP A 39 -2.32 16.28 8.50
CA TRP A 39 -2.01 16.65 9.89
C TRP A 39 -3.03 16.13 10.91
N LYS A 40 -4.32 16.03 10.54
CA LYS A 40 -5.36 15.52 11.44
C LYS A 40 -5.10 14.08 11.91
N THR A 41 -4.60 13.24 11.00
CA THR A 41 -4.23 11.84 11.21
C THR A 41 -2.81 11.75 11.75
N HIS A 42 -1.86 12.38 11.07
CA HIS A 42 -0.43 12.32 11.39
C HIS A 42 -0.07 12.85 12.78
N LYS A 43 -0.71 13.93 13.26
CA LYS A 43 -0.35 14.53 14.55
C LYS A 43 -0.43 13.58 15.73
N LYS A 44 -1.28 12.54 15.65
CA LYS A 44 -1.48 11.56 16.72
C LYS A 44 -0.26 10.65 16.94
N MET A 45 0.55 10.50 15.89
CA MET A 45 1.69 9.59 15.78
C MET A 45 3.00 10.35 15.51
N CYS A 46 2.93 11.67 15.29
CA CYS A 46 4.08 12.48 14.92
C CYS A 46 4.93 12.80 16.16
N GLY A 47 6.08 12.14 16.27
CA GLY A 47 7.04 12.36 17.36
C GLY A 47 7.22 11.15 18.28
N GLU A 48 6.43 10.09 18.08
CA GLU A 48 6.70 8.78 18.66
C GLU A 48 7.91 8.17 17.92
N THR A 49 9.11 8.46 18.42
CA THR A 49 10.34 7.82 17.97
C THR A 49 10.52 6.52 18.73
N ASP A 50 10.27 5.39 18.07
CA ASP A 50 10.67 4.09 18.57
C ASP A 50 12.21 3.99 18.61
N GLN A 51 12.80 4.36 19.74
CA GLN A 51 14.06 3.80 20.21
C GLN A 51 13.88 2.85 21.40
N ASN A 52 12.65 2.65 21.89
CA ASN A 52 12.34 1.71 22.96
C ASN A 52 11.17 0.84 22.55
N ALA A 53 11.46 -0.25 21.85
CA ALA A 53 10.53 -1.34 21.59
C ALA A 53 10.13 -2.03 22.92
N ASN A 54 9.21 -1.42 23.65
CA ASN A 54 8.23 -2.14 24.45
C ASN A 54 6.92 -2.06 23.69
N TYR A 55 6.72 -3.05 22.82
CA TYR A 55 5.48 -3.31 22.10
C TYR A 55 4.38 -3.55 23.14
N ASN A 56 3.75 -2.46 23.59
CA ASN A 56 2.55 -2.53 24.42
C ASN A 56 1.35 -2.69 23.50
N GLU A 57 0.54 -3.69 23.83
CA GLU A 57 -0.59 -4.32 23.12
C GLU A 57 -1.78 -3.40 22.79
N LYS A 58 -1.58 -2.09 22.63
CA LYS A 58 -2.62 -1.16 22.17
C LYS A 58 -2.50 -1.02 20.66
N HIS A 59 -2.97 -2.08 20.01
CA HIS A 59 -3.06 -2.26 18.57
C HIS A 59 -3.35 -0.98 17.79
N VAL A 60 -2.52 -0.79 16.77
CA VAL A 60 -2.71 0.05 15.59
C VAL A 60 -3.95 -0.44 14.84
N GLN A 61 -5.13 -0.24 15.41
CA GLN A 61 -6.28 0.00 14.55
C GLN A 61 -6.03 1.38 13.95
N ARG A 62 -6.05 1.51 12.61
CA ARG A 62 -6.45 2.78 11.98
C ARG A 62 -7.65 3.23 12.84
N PRO A 63 -7.64 4.41 13.50
CA PRO A 63 -8.87 4.88 14.13
C PRO A 63 -9.92 4.68 13.05
N LEU A 64 -10.97 3.90 13.33
CA LEU A 64 -12.07 3.73 12.40
C LEU A 64 -12.61 5.15 12.22
N VAL A 65 -12.03 5.89 11.28
CA VAL A 65 -12.66 7.07 10.73
C VAL A 65 -13.90 6.45 10.15
N GLU A 66 -15.05 6.73 10.76
CA GLU A 66 -16.34 6.35 10.22
C GLU A 66 -16.30 6.73 8.74
N THR A 67 -16.09 5.73 7.87
CA THR A 67 -15.84 5.92 6.43
C THR A 67 -17.14 6.25 5.71
N ASP A 68 -18.21 6.52 6.45
CA ASP A 68 -19.53 6.85 5.96
C ASP A 68 -19.59 8.18 5.21
N ASN A 69 -18.53 9.00 5.28
CA ASN A 69 -18.44 10.27 4.56
C ASN A 69 -17.27 10.38 3.57
N LEU A 70 -16.44 9.35 3.39
CA LEU A 70 -15.62 9.28 2.17
C LEU A 70 -16.51 8.75 1.04
N PRO A 71 -16.40 9.27 -0.19
CA PRO A 71 -17.02 8.60 -1.31
C PRO A 71 -16.45 7.18 -1.32
N LYS A 72 -17.28 6.21 -0.95
CA LYS A 72 -17.06 4.79 -1.22
C LYS A 72 -17.01 4.73 -2.73
N ILE A 73 -15.84 4.97 -3.32
CA ILE A 73 -15.69 4.98 -4.78
C ILE A 73 -16.22 3.62 -5.17
N PRO A 74 -17.34 3.54 -5.90
CA PRO A 74 -17.83 2.25 -6.26
C PRO A 74 -16.78 1.72 -7.24
N LEU A 75 -16.02 0.71 -6.81
CA LEU A 75 -15.11 -0.04 -7.67
C LEU A 75 -15.86 -0.78 -8.79
N THR A 76 -17.15 -0.47 -9.00
CA THR A 76 -17.95 -0.74 -10.20
C THR A 76 -17.68 0.24 -11.36
N SER A 77 -16.75 1.19 -11.20
CA SER A 77 -16.37 2.12 -12.26
C SER A 77 -15.67 1.42 -13.43
N THR A 78 -15.83 1.97 -14.63
CA THR A 78 -15.11 1.58 -15.86
C THR A 78 -13.60 1.39 -15.67
N LEU A 79 -13.00 2.05 -14.67
CA LEU A 79 -11.59 1.90 -14.29
C LEU A 79 -11.24 0.50 -13.79
N TYR A 80 -12.11 -0.12 -12.98
CA TYR A 80 -11.85 -1.48 -12.48
C TYR A 80 -11.90 -2.50 -13.61
N GLU A 81 -12.88 -2.38 -14.52
CA GLU A 81 -13.00 -3.27 -15.68
C GLU A 81 -11.83 -3.09 -16.66
N SER A 82 -11.36 -1.86 -16.84
CA SER A 82 -10.14 -1.55 -17.58
C SER A 82 -8.91 -2.19 -16.93
N ALA A 83 -8.71 -2.02 -15.62
CA ALA A 83 -7.62 -2.65 -14.87
C ALA A 83 -7.69 -4.18 -14.91
N LYS A 84 -8.89 -4.76 -14.79
CA LYS A 84 -9.12 -6.20 -14.88
C LYS A 84 -8.80 -6.73 -16.28
N THR A 85 -9.17 -6.00 -17.33
CA THR A 85 -8.84 -6.35 -18.72
C THR A 85 -7.33 -6.28 -18.96
N LYS A 86 -6.66 -5.21 -18.50
CA LYS A 86 -5.19 -5.09 -18.55
C LYS A 86 -4.51 -6.25 -17.81
N THR A 87 -5.02 -6.62 -16.64
CA THR A 87 -4.52 -7.74 -15.85
C THR A 87 -4.60 -9.06 -16.61
N LYS A 88 -5.75 -9.36 -17.24
CA LYS A 88 -5.92 -10.56 -18.08
C LYS A 88 -4.93 -10.62 -19.25
N ASN A 89 -4.64 -9.47 -19.86
CA ASN A 89 -3.69 -9.39 -20.97
C ASN A 89 -2.23 -9.57 -20.51
N LEU A 90 -1.88 -9.04 -19.34
CA LEU A 90 -0.53 -9.18 -18.76
C LEU A 90 -0.26 -10.58 -18.23
N PHE A 91 -1.29 -11.29 -17.78
CA PHE A 91 -1.20 -12.60 -17.15
C PHE A 91 -2.12 -13.61 -17.86
N PRO A 92 -1.83 -13.96 -19.12
CA PRO A 92 -2.66 -14.88 -19.88
C PRO A 92 -2.73 -16.25 -19.19
N GLY A 93 -3.94 -16.80 -19.08
CA GLY A 93 -4.18 -18.10 -18.44
C GLY A 93 -4.13 -18.10 -16.90
N LYS A 94 -3.97 -16.94 -16.26
CA LYS A 94 -4.11 -16.82 -14.80
C LYS A 94 -5.54 -16.41 -14.42
N ASP A 95 -6.05 -16.98 -13.34
CA ASP A 95 -7.28 -16.56 -12.69
C ASP A 95 -7.08 -15.17 -12.05
N VAL A 96 -7.95 -14.21 -12.39
CA VAL A 96 -7.91 -12.87 -11.79
C VAL A 96 -8.87 -12.83 -10.60
N ILE A 97 -8.30 -12.95 -9.40
CA ILE A 97 -9.02 -12.85 -8.13
C ILE A 97 -9.21 -11.36 -7.80
N CYS A 98 -10.45 -10.99 -7.50
CA CYS A 98 -10.85 -9.61 -7.28
C CYS A 98 -11.39 -9.35 -5.86
N SER A 99 -11.71 -10.42 -5.12
CA SER A 99 -12.31 -10.38 -3.78
C SER A 99 -11.40 -11.10 -2.78
N LEU A 100 -11.14 -10.47 -1.63
CA LEU A 100 -10.36 -11.06 -0.55
C LEU A 100 -11.02 -12.32 0.00
N ASP A 101 -12.36 -12.38 -0.01
CA ASP A 101 -13.13 -13.53 0.51
C ASP A 101 -12.95 -14.80 -0.33
N THR A 102 -12.46 -14.64 -1.57
CA THR A 102 -12.20 -15.74 -2.50
C THR A 102 -10.74 -16.18 -2.52
N LEU A 103 -9.87 -15.53 -1.75
CA LEU A 103 -8.47 -15.93 -1.65
C LEU A 103 -8.32 -17.26 -0.91
N SER A 104 -7.50 -18.14 -1.48
CA SER A 104 -7.11 -19.39 -0.83
C SER A 104 -6.15 -19.10 0.32
N PRO A 105 -6.24 -19.84 1.44
CA PRO A 105 -5.23 -19.79 2.50
C PRO A 105 -3.83 -20.19 2.03
N ALA A 106 -3.75 -21.06 1.01
CA ALA A 106 -2.49 -21.48 0.39
C ALA A 106 -2.18 -20.66 -0.88
N PRO A 107 -0.89 -20.44 -1.20
CA PRO A 107 -0.47 -19.76 -2.43
C PRO A 107 -1.06 -20.39 -3.69
N ARG A 108 -1.58 -19.54 -4.59
CA ARG A 108 -2.18 -19.95 -5.86
C ARG A 108 -1.28 -19.60 -7.03
N PHE A 109 -0.63 -20.61 -7.61
CA PHE A 109 0.27 -20.42 -8.76
C PHE A 109 -0.47 -20.07 -10.05
N ASP A 110 -1.71 -20.48 -10.16
CA ASP A 110 -2.61 -20.28 -11.29
C ASP A 110 -3.39 -18.96 -11.21
N ALA A 111 -3.14 -18.12 -10.20
CA ALA A 111 -3.92 -16.91 -9.96
C ALA A 111 -3.07 -15.65 -9.72
N VAL A 112 -3.70 -14.50 -9.92
CA VAL A 112 -3.25 -13.17 -9.51
C VAL A 112 -4.37 -12.46 -8.76
N PHE A 113 -4.03 -11.54 -7.86
CA PHE A 113 -5.01 -10.75 -7.12
C PHE A 113 -4.95 -9.28 -7.54
N LEU A 114 -6.08 -8.72 -7.96
CA LEU A 114 -6.21 -7.32 -8.39
C LEU A 114 -6.87 -6.49 -7.30
N ALA A 115 -6.19 -5.44 -6.84
CA ALA A 115 -6.69 -4.51 -5.84
C ALA A 115 -6.41 -3.05 -6.21
N TYR A 116 -7.24 -2.15 -5.70
CA TYR A 116 -7.10 -0.70 -5.84
C TYR A 116 -6.26 -0.12 -4.71
N ILE A 117 -5.36 0.81 -5.01
CA ILE A 117 -4.52 1.48 -4.00
C ILE A 117 -5.31 2.68 -3.44
N GLU A 118 -5.79 2.55 -2.20
CA GLU A 118 -6.53 3.61 -1.50
C GLU A 118 -5.58 4.68 -0.96
N GLY A 119 -4.48 4.25 -0.36
CA GLY A 119 -3.70 5.11 0.51
C GLY A 119 -2.33 4.53 0.80
N TYR A 120 -1.45 5.38 1.32
CA TYR A 120 -0.21 4.94 1.93
C TYR A 120 -0.48 4.52 3.38
N ASN A 121 0.20 3.48 3.84
CA ASN A 121 0.17 3.09 5.25
C ASN A 121 1.35 3.74 5.97
N PRO A 122 1.11 4.71 6.88
CA PRO A 122 2.17 5.47 7.54
C PRO A 122 2.81 4.74 8.72
N TYR A 123 2.32 3.55 9.10
CA TYR A 123 2.60 2.89 10.38
C TYR A 123 3.66 1.79 10.32
N VAL A 124 4.61 1.88 9.38
CA VAL A 124 5.64 0.84 9.23
C VAL A 124 7.01 1.44 8.91
N PHE A 125 8.06 0.82 9.46
CA PHE A 125 9.46 1.06 9.06
C PHE A 125 9.74 0.70 7.58
N ARG A 126 8.80 -0.02 6.96
CA ARG A 126 8.84 -0.51 5.57
C ARG A 126 7.88 0.29 4.71
N HIS A 127 8.02 0.21 3.38
CA HIS A 127 6.99 0.74 2.51
C HIS A 127 5.71 -0.10 2.66
N ALA A 128 4.57 0.55 2.83
CA ALA A 128 3.28 -0.15 2.79
C ALA A 128 2.16 0.76 2.27
N ILE A 129 1.13 0.12 1.73
CA ILE A 129 -0.06 0.75 1.17
C ILE A 129 -1.32 0.06 1.69
N PHE A 130 -2.40 0.82 1.82
CA PHE A 130 -3.75 0.28 1.98
C PHE A 130 -4.35 0.00 0.61
N ILE A 131 -4.99 -1.16 0.50
CA ILE A 131 -5.60 -1.63 -0.73
C ILE A 131 -7.07 -2.02 -0.48
N LEU A 132 -7.89 -1.86 -1.50
CA LEU A 132 -9.29 -2.24 -1.51
C LEU A 132 -9.53 -3.32 -2.58
N ASP A 133 -10.27 -4.35 -2.21
CA ASP A 133 -10.80 -5.33 -3.17
C ASP A 133 -12.04 -4.80 -3.90
N ILE A 134 -12.61 -5.59 -4.82
CA ILE A 134 -13.79 -5.17 -5.61
C ILE A 134 -15.01 -4.83 -4.75
N ASN A 135 -15.11 -5.38 -3.54
CA ASN A 135 -16.19 -5.16 -2.59
C ASN A 135 -15.89 -4.02 -1.61
N SER A 136 -14.82 -3.25 -1.85
CA SER A 136 -14.32 -2.20 -0.95
C SER A 136 -13.87 -2.74 0.42
N LYS A 137 -13.53 -4.03 0.50
CA LYS A 137 -12.92 -4.61 1.70
C LYS A 137 -11.44 -4.23 1.74
N GLU A 138 -11.02 -3.70 2.89
CA GLU A 138 -9.67 -3.21 3.10
C GLU A 138 -8.69 -4.32 3.48
N SER A 139 -7.47 -4.20 2.97
CA SER A 139 -6.28 -4.92 3.40
C SER A 139 -5.06 -4.00 3.24
N PHE A 140 -3.87 -4.50 3.52
CA PHE A 140 -2.63 -3.77 3.30
C PHE A 140 -1.58 -4.65 2.62
N LEU A 141 -0.64 -4.00 1.95
CA LEU A 141 0.50 -4.63 1.30
C LEU A 141 1.77 -3.95 1.78
N THR A 142 2.71 -4.74 2.31
CA THR A 142 3.99 -4.27 2.84
C THR A 142 5.16 -4.84 2.04
N PHE A 143 6.12 -3.99 1.69
CA PHE A 143 7.30 -4.35 0.89
C PHE A 143 8.51 -4.64 1.79
N TYR A 144 9.05 -5.84 1.67
CA TYR A 144 10.24 -6.36 2.34
C TYR A 144 11.38 -6.58 1.33
N LEU A 145 11.57 -5.62 0.42
CA LEU A 145 12.57 -5.73 -0.64
C LEU A 145 13.99 -5.52 -0.10
N ASP A 146 14.92 -6.33 -0.59
CA ASP A 146 16.34 -6.14 -0.32
C ASP A 146 16.82 -4.78 -0.83
N TYR A 147 17.44 -4.02 0.08
CA TYR A 147 17.94 -2.67 -0.16
C TYR A 147 16.90 -1.67 -0.67
N ASP A 148 15.59 -1.96 -0.53
CA ASP A 148 14.50 -1.08 -0.97
C ASP A 148 14.54 -0.80 -2.49
N LYS A 149 15.04 -1.77 -3.29
CA LYS A 149 15.26 -1.66 -4.74
C LYS A 149 14.20 -2.43 -5.55
N PRO A 150 13.21 -1.75 -6.13
CA PRO A 150 12.16 -2.38 -6.92
C PRO A 150 12.49 -2.58 -8.41
N GLU A 151 13.55 -1.96 -8.92
CA GLU A 151 13.90 -2.03 -10.34
C GLU A 151 14.35 -3.43 -10.77
N PRO A 152 14.09 -3.84 -12.02
CA PRO A 152 13.42 -3.10 -13.09
C PRO A 152 11.88 -3.24 -13.11
N TYR A 153 11.29 -3.86 -12.08
CA TYR A 153 9.88 -4.28 -12.13
C TYR A 153 8.89 -3.15 -11.89
N PHE A 154 9.24 -2.20 -11.03
CA PHE A 154 8.48 -0.98 -10.82
C PHE A 154 9.37 0.11 -10.21
N THR A 155 8.84 1.34 -10.13
CA THR A 155 9.44 2.44 -9.38
C THR A 155 8.53 2.82 -8.21
N TRP A 156 9.06 3.46 -7.17
CA TRP A 156 8.24 3.92 -6.05
C TRP A 156 7.17 4.96 -6.46
N GLU A 157 7.31 5.61 -7.62
CA GLU A 157 6.29 6.50 -8.19
C GLU A 157 5.03 5.73 -8.68
N ASP A 158 5.18 4.45 -8.98
CA ASP A 158 4.06 3.56 -9.35
C ASP A 158 3.22 3.14 -8.14
N VAL A 159 3.80 3.21 -6.94
CA VAL A 159 3.13 2.86 -5.69
C VAL A 159 2.41 4.09 -5.16
N ARG A 160 1.22 4.40 -5.70
CA ARG A 160 0.45 5.57 -5.25
C ARG A 160 -1.06 5.41 -5.31
N PRO A 161 -1.81 6.14 -4.45
CA PRO A 161 -3.27 6.16 -4.49
C PRO A 161 -3.83 6.47 -5.87
N GLY A 162 -4.93 5.80 -6.22
CA GLY A 162 -5.57 5.96 -7.54
C GLY A 162 -5.09 4.97 -8.60
N LYS A 163 -4.00 4.24 -8.34
CA LYS A 163 -3.54 3.13 -9.20
C LYS A 163 -4.09 1.79 -8.69
N PHE A 164 -3.90 0.75 -9.49
CA PHE A 164 -4.15 -0.64 -9.13
C PHE A 164 -2.83 -1.38 -8.91
N VAL A 165 -2.87 -2.38 -8.04
CA VAL A 165 -1.79 -3.36 -7.85
C VAL A 165 -2.32 -4.75 -8.18
N VAL A 166 -1.51 -5.49 -8.93
CA VAL A 166 -1.71 -6.92 -9.20
C VAL A 166 -0.65 -7.69 -8.42
N VAL A 167 -1.08 -8.53 -7.49
CA VAL A 167 -0.23 -9.42 -6.70
C VAL A 167 -0.20 -10.80 -7.35
N GLN A 168 0.97 -11.27 -7.73
CA GLN A 168 1.22 -12.63 -8.22
C GLN A 168 1.38 -13.58 -7.04
N LEU A 169 1.03 -14.86 -7.25
CA LEU A 169 1.06 -15.89 -6.20
C LEU A 169 0.35 -15.44 -4.91
N PRO A 170 -0.87 -14.88 -5.01
CA PRO A 170 -1.48 -14.15 -3.91
C PRO A 170 -1.76 -15.07 -2.73
N HIS A 171 -1.23 -14.69 -1.57
CA HIS A 171 -1.47 -15.35 -0.29
C HIS A 171 -1.45 -14.31 0.83
N LEU A 172 -2.30 -14.52 1.84
CA LEU A 172 -2.31 -13.67 3.02
C LEU A 172 -1.21 -14.10 3.99
N HIS A 173 -0.40 -13.13 4.42
CA HIS A 173 0.61 -13.28 5.45
C HIS A 173 0.04 -12.88 6.81
N TYR A 174 0.30 -13.72 7.81
CA TYR A 174 -0.05 -13.46 9.21
C TYR A 174 1.17 -12.89 9.91
N PHE A 175 1.09 -11.62 10.31
CA PHE A 175 2.20 -10.92 10.96
C PHE A 175 2.21 -11.23 12.47
N MET A 176 3.37 -11.03 13.11
CA MET A 176 3.55 -11.32 14.54
C MET A 176 2.66 -10.47 15.46
N ASP A 177 2.20 -9.32 14.97
CA ASP A 177 1.28 -8.42 15.65
C ASP A 177 -0.20 -8.80 15.47
N GLY A 178 -0.48 -9.94 14.81
CA GLY A 178 -1.83 -10.43 14.54
C GLY A 178 -2.51 -9.76 13.34
N GLN A 179 -1.86 -8.81 12.66
CA GLN A 179 -2.38 -8.25 11.42
C GLN A 179 -2.30 -9.28 10.29
N VAL A 180 -3.19 -9.15 9.30
CA VAL A 180 -3.25 -10.01 8.12
C VAL A 180 -3.28 -9.16 6.87
N GLY A 181 -2.33 -9.39 5.96
CA GLY A 181 -2.17 -8.61 4.74
C GLY A 181 -1.24 -9.30 3.75
N PHE A 182 -0.76 -8.56 2.75
CA PHE A 182 0.21 -9.06 1.77
C PHE A 182 1.63 -8.65 2.18
N ARG A 183 2.55 -9.60 2.05
CA ARG A 183 3.98 -9.39 2.26
C ARG A 183 4.68 -9.64 0.93
N ILE A 184 5.28 -8.58 0.38
CA ILE A 184 6.02 -8.65 -0.88
C ILE A 184 7.49 -8.73 -0.57
N GLU A 185 8.11 -9.85 -0.90
CA GLU A 185 9.55 -10.06 -0.65
C GLU A 185 10.35 -9.81 -1.92
N GLU A 186 9.74 -10.06 -3.07
CA GLU A 186 10.39 -9.92 -4.37
C GLU A 186 9.67 -8.89 -5.25
N PRO A 187 10.39 -7.97 -5.91
CA PRO A 187 9.76 -6.88 -6.63
C PRO A 187 8.95 -7.35 -7.85
N TYR A 188 9.28 -8.52 -8.39
CA TYR A 188 8.53 -9.11 -9.50
C TYR A 188 7.15 -9.63 -9.09
N GLU A 189 6.87 -9.82 -7.79
CA GLU A 189 5.59 -10.35 -7.30
C GLU A 189 4.43 -9.39 -7.55
N VAL A 190 4.72 -8.12 -7.86
CA VAL A 190 3.68 -7.12 -8.12
C VAL A 190 3.80 -6.48 -9.49
N ARG A 191 2.66 -6.02 -10.02
CA ARG A 191 2.58 -5.07 -11.14
C ARG A 191 1.63 -3.95 -10.77
N PHE A 192 1.95 -2.73 -11.20
CA PHE A 192 1.10 -1.56 -10.97
C PHE A 192 0.45 -1.15 -12.29
N LEU A 193 -0.85 -0.84 -12.24
CA LEU A 193 -1.64 -0.49 -13.41
C LEU A 193 -2.34 0.85 -13.18
N ASP A 194 -2.45 1.64 -14.23
CA ASP A 194 -3.45 2.71 -14.26
C ASP A 194 -4.84 2.10 -14.51
N GLY A 195 -5.87 2.79 -14.00
CA GLY A 195 -7.28 2.48 -14.30
C GLY A 195 -7.64 2.62 -15.77
#